data_AF-A0A1V5B4S2-F1
#
_entry.id   AF-A0A1V5B4S2-F1
#
_cell.length_a   1.000
_cell.length_b   1.000
_cell.length_c   1.000
_cell.angle_alpha   90.00
_cell.angle_beta   90.00
_cell.angle_gamma   90.00
#
_symmetry.space_group_name_H-M   'P 1'
#
loop_
_entity.id
_entity.type
_entity.pdbx_description
1 polymer ?
#
loop_
_entity_poly.entity_id
_entity_poly.type
_entity_poly.pdbx_seq_one_letter_code
_entity_poly.pdbx_strand_id
1 'polypeptide(L)'
;MRRVLTYSRNVFIPVTDACRNRCGYCGFRRDPGRIIGRRGAIDLLDRGASAGSSEALFSLGEAPWEVSGFADLLRGTGRDDLIDYLIELSELALERDLLPHTNAGLLSKEEMERLAPYNASMGMMLETTAEVEAHRSSPGKRPDLRLLAMAAAGELKIPFTTGILVGIGETEADRVRSIDAIRRVHVEHGHIQEVIVQPFDPKPGTPMSGAPPPAPEILAETVRMARSILPPEVAVQVPPNLADTLPLAEAGADDLGGISPVTPDWINPERWWPTLMELKNRLSGFELKERLPIYPRYIRLRWHGRKTWSLVERLAGPDGLRRWPIIERSESQMISQSRAEEGRYE
;
A
#
# COMPACT_ATOMS: atom_id res chain seq x y z
N MET A 1 -5.89 23.12 -18.46
CA MET A 1 -5.08 21.88 -18.35
C MET A 1 -5.96 20.79 -17.75
N ARG A 2 -5.85 19.54 -18.21
CA ARG A 2 -6.56 18.41 -17.57
C ARG A 2 -6.01 18.20 -16.17
N ARG A 3 -6.85 17.85 -15.19
CA ARG A 3 -6.37 17.50 -13.85
C ARG A 3 -5.65 16.17 -13.93
N VAL A 4 -4.52 16.07 -13.22
CA VAL A 4 -3.72 14.84 -13.16
C VAL A 4 -4.33 13.90 -12.13
N LEU A 5 -4.41 12.62 -12.47
CA LEU A 5 -4.65 11.51 -11.53
C LEU A 5 -3.41 10.63 -11.52
N THR A 6 -2.83 10.39 -10.35
CA THR A 6 -1.65 9.53 -10.23
C THR A 6 -2.03 8.09 -9.89
N TYR A 7 -1.13 7.16 -10.22
CA TYR A 7 -1.20 5.76 -9.81
C TYR A 7 0.22 5.19 -9.71
N SER A 8 0.45 4.14 -8.92
CA SER A 8 1.71 3.39 -8.96
C SER A 8 1.50 1.99 -9.55
N ARG A 9 2.51 1.43 -10.21
CA ARG A 9 2.51 0.00 -10.57
C ARG A 9 3.24 -0.78 -9.49
N ASN A 10 2.54 -1.71 -8.84
CA ASN A 10 3.10 -2.51 -7.76
C ASN A 10 3.06 -4.02 -8.05
N VAL A 11 3.83 -4.75 -7.26
CA VAL A 11 3.57 -6.16 -6.99
C VAL A 11 3.26 -6.31 -5.50
N PHE A 12 2.12 -6.95 -5.20
CA PHE A 12 1.70 -7.20 -3.82
C PHE A 12 2.38 -8.47 -3.30
N ILE A 13 3.12 -8.33 -2.20
CA ILE A 13 3.78 -9.44 -1.51
C ILE A 13 3.04 -9.68 -0.18
N PRO A 14 2.20 -10.74 -0.08
CA PRO A 14 1.53 -11.09 1.16
C PRO A 14 2.54 -11.79 2.09
N VAL A 15 3.33 -11.00 2.82
CA VAL A 15 4.43 -11.51 3.65
C VAL A 15 3.90 -12.47 4.69
N THR A 16 2.84 -12.09 5.40
CA THR A 16 2.10 -13.03 6.25
C THR A 16 0.63 -12.62 6.41
N ASP A 17 -0.26 -13.60 6.39
CA ASP A 17 -1.69 -13.43 6.70
C ASP A 17 -2.02 -13.82 8.16
N ALA A 18 -1.01 -14.10 9.00
CA ALA A 18 -1.15 -14.20 10.45
C ALA A 18 -1.38 -12.81 11.05
N CYS A 19 -2.38 -12.66 11.92
CA CYS A 19 -2.75 -11.37 12.50
C CYS A 19 -3.43 -11.57 13.86
N ARG A 20 -3.01 -10.78 14.87
CA ARG A 20 -3.67 -10.77 16.18
C ARG A 20 -5.09 -10.20 16.13
N ASN A 21 -5.33 -9.27 15.20
CA ASN A 21 -6.60 -8.56 15.08
C ASN A 21 -7.64 -9.40 14.34
N ARG A 22 -8.91 -9.38 14.77
CA ARG A 22 -10.03 -10.08 14.13
C ARG A 22 -11.07 -9.08 13.61
N CYS A 23 -10.67 -8.23 12.66
CA CYS A 23 -11.56 -7.19 12.13
C CYS A 23 -12.76 -7.82 11.41
N GLY A 24 -13.97 -7.33 11.70
CA GLY A 24 -15.23 -7.89 11.21
C GLY A 24 -15.39 -7.89 9.68
N TYR A 25 -14.60 -7.09 8.96
CA TYR A 25 -14.60 -6.97 7.50
C TYR A 25 -13.40 -7.65 6.81
N CYS A 26 -12.38 -8.11 7.54
CA CYS A 26 -11.10 -8.45 6.93
C CYS A 26 -11.09 -9.89 6.38
N GLY A 27 -10.97 -10.02 5.05
CA GLY A 27 -10.75 -11.31 4.37
C GLY A 27 -9.29 -11.74 4.25
N PHE A 28 -8.33 -10.87 4.61
CA PHE A 28 -6.90 -11.15 4.48
C PHE A 28 -6.41 -12.15 5.54
N ARG A 29 -6.85 -12.00 6.79
CA ARG A 29 -6.41 -12.82 7.93
C ARG A 29 -6.77 -14.29 7.75
N ARG A 30 -5.85 -15.20 8.10
CA ARG A 30 -6.10 -16.65 8.20
C ARG A 30 -5.77 -17.22 9.58
N ASP A 31 -6.39 -18.37 9.87
CA ASP A 31 -6.22 -19.12 11.12
C ASP A 31 -6.17 -20.63 10.77
N PRO A 32 -5.00 -21.30 10.79
CA PRO A 32 -3.68 -20.73 11.05
C PRO A 32 -3.23 -19.79 9.92
N GLY A 33 -2.42 -18.79 10.28
CA GLY A 33 -1.78 -17.92 9.29
C GLY A 33 -0.64 -18.62 8.53
N ARG A 34 -0.14 -17.97 7.51
CA ARG A 34 0.97 -18.39 6.65
C ARG A 34 1.97 -17.26 6.54
N ILE A 35 3.23 -17.61 6.27
CA ILE A 35 4.29 -16.68 5.91
C ILE A 35 4.84 -17.09 4.55
N ILE A 36 5.11 -16.12 3.68
CA ILE A 36 5.72 -16.41 2.39
C ILE A 36 7.16 -16.89 2.60
N GLY A 37 7.57 -17.95 1.90
CA GLY A 37 8.96 -18.38 1.90
C GLY A 37 9.80 -17.55 0.92
N ARG A 38 11.13 -17.50 1.14
CA ARG A 38 12.07 -16.71 0.33
C ARG A 38 11.92 -16.94 -1.18
N ARG A 39 11.80 -18.19 -1.63
CA ARG A 39 11.63 -18.54 -3.04
C ARG A 39 10.32 -17.96 -3.62
N GLY A 40 9.23 -18.02 -2.88
CA GLY A 40 7.94 -17.48 -3.32
C GLY A 40 7.96 -15.96 -3.39
N ALA A 41 8.64 -15.30 -2.45
CA ALA A 41 8.85 -13.85 -2.50
C ALA A 41 9.67 -13.44 -3.73
N ILE A 42 10.76 -14.15 -4.02
CA ILE A 42 11.58 -13.92 -5.22
C ILE A 42 10.75 -14.08 -6.51
N ASP A 43 9.95 -15.15 -6.63
CA ASP A 43 9.09 -15.36 -7.81
C ASP A 43 8.13 -14.18 -8.04
N LEU A 44 7.47 -13.70 -6.98
CA LEU A 44 6.58 -12.53 -7.08
C LEU A 44 7.36 -11.27 -7.48
N LEU A 45 8.52 -11.01 -6.86
CA LEU A 45 9.34 -9.85 -7.20
C LEU A 45 9.83 -9.90 -8.65
N ASP A 46 10.30 -11.06 -9.13
CA ASP A 46 10.74 -11.24 -10.52
C ASP A 46 9.59 -11.01 -11.51
N ARG A 47 8.40 -11.54 -11.21
CA ARG A 47 7.19 -11.27 -12.00
C ARG A 47 6.82 -9.79 -12.00
N GLY A 48 6.86 -9.14 -10.85
CA GLY A 48 6.58 -7.71 -10.70
C GLY A 48 7.52 -6.85 -11.53
N ALA A 49 8.83 -7.10 -11.42
CA ALA A 49 9.87 -6.40 -12.18
C ALA A 49 9.72 -6.63 -13.69
N SER A 50 9.48 -7.88 -14.10
CA SER A 50 9.29 -8.24 -15.52
C SER A 50 8.05 -7.60 -16.13
N ALA A 51 7.00 -7.37 -15.33
CA ALA A 51 5.79 -6.66 -15.73
C ALA A 51 5.91 -5.12 -15.62
N GLY A 52 7.11 -4.59 -15.38
CA GLY A 52 7.38 -3.15 -15.33
C GLY A 52 6.85 -2.45 -14.08
N SER A 53 6.67 -3.18 -12.97
CA SER A 53 6.31 -2.57 -11.68
C SER A 53 7.46 -1.74 -11.12
N SER A 54 7.13 -0.79 -10.26
CA SER A 54 8.08 0.10 -9.58
C SER A 54 8.14 -0.11 -8.08
N GLU A 55 7.13 -0.79 -7.54
CA GLU A 55 6.85 -0.91 -6.11
C GLU A 55 6.75 -2.38 -5.74
N ALA A 56 7.43 -2.77 -4.66
CA ALA A 56 7.17 -4.01 -3.94
C ALA A 56 6.35 -3.66 -2.69
N LEU A 57 5.05 -3.93 -2.73
CA LEU A 57 4.13 -3.65 -1.63
C LEU A 57 4.14 -4.85 -0.67
N PHE A 58 4.94 -4.75 0.39
CA PHE A 58 4.97 -5.75 1.45
C PHE A 58 3.79 -5.52 2.39
N SER A 59 2.85 -6.47 2.42
CA SER A 59 1.69 -6.39 3.31
C SER A 59 1.64 -7.60 4.23
N LEU A 60 1.33 -7.33 5.49
CA LEU A 60 1.24 -8.36 6.52
C LEU A 60 0.13 -8.06 7.53
N GLY A 61 -0.33 -9.12 8.18
CA GLY A 61 -1.16 -8.98 9.37
C GLY A 61 -0.36 -8.35 10.51
N GLU A 62 -1.08 -7.71 11.43
CA GLU A 62 -0.46 -6.96 12.52
C GLU A 62 -0.06 -7.88 13.68
N ALA A 63 1.13 -7.61 14.23
CA ALA A 63 1.72 -8.31 15.38
C ALA A 63 1.54 -9.84 15.29
N PRO A 64 1.97 -10.47 14.19
CA PRO A 64 1.75 -11.89 13.96
C PRO A 64 2.46 -12.78 14.99
N TRP A 65 3.49 -12.27 15.69
CA TRP A 65 4.16 -12.97 16.79
C TRP A 65 3.25 -13.25 17.99
N GLU A 66 2.12 -12.56 18.15
CA GLU A 66 1.11 -12.89 19.16
C GLU A 66 0.21 -14.07 18.74
N VAL A 67 0.30 -14.52 17.49
CA VAL A 67 -0.45 -15.68 16.98
C VAL A 67 0.28 -16.97 17.33
N SER A 68 -0.44 -17.90 17.98
CA SER A 68 0.09 -19.21 18.34
C SER A 68 0.69 -19.93 17.12
N GLY A 69 1.91 -20.44 17.26
CA GLY A 69 2.65 -21.15 16.21
C GLY A 69 3.37 -20.25 15.20
N PHE A 70 3.25 -18.92 15.28
CA PHE A 70 3.92 -18.03 14.32
C PHE A 70 5.45 -18.11 14.38
N ALA A 71 6.03 -18.30 15.57
CA ALA A 71 7.48 -18.47 15.71
C ALA A 71 8.01 -19.66 14.87
N ASP A 72 7.25 -20.74 14.77
CA ASP A 72 7.62 -21.92 13.98
C ASP A 72 7.49 -21.64 12.48
N LEU A 73 6.44 -20.90 12.08
CA LEU A 73 6.28 -20.42 10.70
C LEU A 73 7.46 -19.54 10.28
N LEU A 74 7.86 -18.61 11.14
CA LEU A 74 8.98 -17.70 10.89
C LEU A 74 10.32 -18.45 10.77
N ARG A 75 10.59 -19.42 11.67
CA ARG A 75 11.79 -20.28 11.53
C ARG A 75 11.80 -21.06 10.21
N GLY A 76 10.63 -21.37 9.65
CA GLY A 76 10.49 -21.95 8.31
C GLY A 76 11.05 -21.07 7.18
N THR A 77 11.23 -19.77 7.39
CA THR A 77 11.90 -18.86 6.43
C THR A 77 13.42 -18.77 6.65
N GLY A 78 13.95 -19.40 7.71
CA GLY A 78 15.34 -19.29 8.13
C GLY A 78 15.66 -18.03 8.94
N ARG A 79 14.65 -17.36 9.49
CA ARG A 79 14.78 -16.17 10.35
C ARG A 79 14.08 -16.39 11.70
N ASP A 80 14.53 -15.64 12.71
CA ASP A 80 13.92 -15.62 14.04
C ASP A 80 13.22 -14.29 14.35
N ASP A 81 13.48 -13.25 13.56
CA ASP A 81 12.87 -11.92 13.66
C ASP A 81 12.19 -11.55 12.33
N LEU A 82 10.92 -11.15 12.40
CA LEU A 82 10.13 -10.74 11.25
C LEU A 82 10.66 -9.46 10.61
N ILE A 83 11.19 -8.53 11.41
CA ILE A 83 11.78 -7.28 10.90
C ILE A 83 13.05 -7.58 10.11
N ASP A 84 13.89 -8.52 10.57
CA ASP A 84 15.06 -8.98 9.80
C ASP A 84 14.63 -9.66 8.49
N TYR A 85 13.54 -10.41 8.52
CA TYR A 85 13.00 -11.00 7.30
C TYR A 85 12.47 -9.95 6.32
N LEU A 86 11.78 -8.92 6.82
CA LEU A 86 11.33 -7.78 5.99
C LEU A 86 12.48 -6.98 5.40
N ILE A 87 13.58 -6.81 6.14
CA ILE A 87 14.82 -6.20 5.64
C ILE A 87 15.38 -7.03 4.48
N GLU A 88 15.50 -8.35 4.65
CA GLU A 88 15.95 -9.26 3.57
C GLU A 88 15.06 -9.15 2.34
N LEU A 89 13.73 -9.19 2.50
CA LEU A 89 12.80 -9.05 1.39
C LEU A 89 12.92 -7.69 0.69
N SER A 90 13.15 -6.63 1.47
CA SER A 90 13.37 -5.29 0.93
C SER A 90 14.67 -5.19 0.13
N GLU A 91 15.75 -5.84 0.58
CA GLU A 91 17.00 -5.93 -0.18
C GLU A 91 16.79 -6.70 -1.50
N LEU A 92 16.10 -7.84 -1.46
CA LEU A 92 15.74 -8.62 -2.65
C LEU A 92 14.89 -7.82 -3.65
N ALA A 93 13.99 -6.96 -3.18
CA ALA A 93 13.20 -6.07 -4.03
C ALA A 93 14.07 -5.00 -4.70
N LEU A 94 14.99 -4.37 -3.94
CA LEU A 94 15.90 -3.36 -4.46
C LEU A 94 16.86 -3.93 -5.52
N GLU A 95 17.33 -5.16 -5.34
CA GLU A 95 18.11 -5.90 -6.36
C GLU A 95 17.38 -6.07 -7.69
N ARG A 96 16.04 -6.01 -7.67
CA ARG A 96 15.14 -6.17 -8.82
C ARG A 96 14.56 -4.84 -9.30
N ASP A 97 15.16 -3.72 -8.90
CA ASP A 97 14.70 -2.36 -9.23
C ASP A 97 13.26 -2.06 -8.77
N LEU A 98 12.79 -2.74 -7.72
CA LEU A 98 11.51 -2.46 -7.05
C LEU A 98 11.74 -1.70 -5.75
N LEU A 99 11.00 -0.61 -5.56
CA LEU A 99 11.04 0.19 -4.34
C LEU A 99 10.16 -0.46 -3.25
N PRO A 100 10.72 -0.82 -2.08
CA PRO A 100 9.95 -1.36 -0.97
C PRO A 100 8.94 -0.35 -0.42
N HIS A 101 7.71 -0.80 -0.21
CA HIS A 101 6.66 -0.12 0.53
C HIS A 101 6.08 -1.08 1.55
N THR A 102 6.30 -0.83 2.84
CA THR A 102 5.88 -1.76 3.91
C THR A 102 4.60 -1.31 4.61
N ASN A 103 3.58 -2.17 4.58
CA ASN A 103 2.34 -2.08 5.33
C ASN A 103 2.27 -3.20 6.38
N ALA A 104 2.66 -2.87 7.61
CA ALA A 104 2.86 -3.83 8.70
C ALA A 104 1.93 -3.66 9.91
N GLY A 105 0.87 -2.85 9.78
CA GLY A 105 0.03 -2.48 10.91
C GLY A 105 0.81 -1.64 11.93
N LEU A 106 0.53 -1.85 13.22
CA LEU A 106 1.25 -1.19 14.31
C LEU A 106 2.66 -1.76 14.47
N LEU A 107 3.64 -0.95 14.08
CA LEU A 107 5.06 -1.13 14.41
C LEU A 107 5.47 -0.18 15.54
N SER A 108 6.44 -0.58 16.34
CA SER A 108 7.13 0.32 17.26
C SER A 108 7.99 1.34 16.48
N LYS A 109 8.40 2.42 17.15
CA LYS A 109 9.30 3.41 16.56
C LYS A 109 10.65 2.78 16.18
N GLU A 110 11.17 1.90 17.01
CA GLU A 110 12.43 1.17 16.80
C GLU A 110 12.32 0.21 15.60
N GLU A 111 11.20 -0.50 15.46
CA GLU A 111 10.94 -1.36 14.29
C GLU A 111 10.86 -0.54 12.99
N MET A 112 10.18 0.60 13.01
CA MET A 112 10.15 1.54 11.88
C MET A 112 11.55 2.08 11.56
N GLU A 113 12.34 2.43 12.57
CA GLU A 113 13.71 2.93 12.38
C GLU A 113 14.62 1.88 11.72
N ARG A 114 14.45 0.59 12.04
CA ARG A 114 15.15 -0.52 11.38
C ARG A 114 14.76 -0.68 9.90
N LEU A 115 13.49 -0.48 9.56
CA LEU A 115 12.96 -0.63 8.20
C LEU A 115 13.14 0.62 7.32
N ALA A 116 13.19 1.80 7.93
CA ALA A 116 13.26 3.09 7.24
C ALA A 116 14.37 3.18 6.18
N PRO A 117 15.60 2.64 6.38
CA PRO A 117 16.67 2.72 5.38
C PRO A 117 16.35 2.04 4.05
N TYR A 118 15.42 1.08 4.06
CA TYR A 118 15.11 0.19 2.94
C TYR A 118 13.83 0.57 2.21
N ASN A 119 12.95 1.33 2.86
CA ASN A 119 11.62 1.63 2.35
C ASN A 119 11.55 3.00 1.66
N ALA A 120 10.83 3.07 0.56
CA ALA A 120 10.46 4.32 -0.10
C ALA A 120 9.33 5.02 0.66
N SER A 121 8.35 4.24 1.14
CA SER A 121 7.29 4.66 2.04
C SER A 121 6.90 3.51 2.96
N MET A 122 6.15 3.82 4.01
CA MET A 122 5.48 2.83 4.86
C MET A 122 4.03 3.22 5.03
N GLY A 123 3.19 2.33 5.53
CA GLY A 123 1.78 2.66 5.67
C GLY A 123 1.00 1.83 6.68
N MET A 124 -0.09 2.45 7.14
CA MET A 124 -1.08 1.84 8.00
C MET A 124 -2.38 2.65 7.93
N MET A 125 -3.49 1.99 7.63
CA MET A 125 -4.83 2.62 7.68
C MET A 125 -5.20 3.03 9.10
N LEU A 126 -5.73 4.24 9.30
CA LEU A 126 -6.40 4.62 10.55
C LEU A 126 -7.76 3.91 10.68
N GLU A 127 -8.43 3.70 9.54
CA GLU A 127 -9.79 3.17 9.39
C GLU A 127 -10.86 4.13 9.91
N THR A 128 -10.88 4.41 11.21
CA THR A 128 -11.81 5.33 11.86
C THR A 128 -11.30 5.71 13.26
N THR A 129 -11.68 6.89 13.76
CA THR A 129 -11.51 7.27 15.17
C THR A 129 -12.68 6.84 16.06
N ALA A 130 -13.72 6.26 15.48
CA ALA A 130 -14.90 5.81 16.20
C ALA A 130 -14.70 4.44 16.84
N GLU A 131 -15.42 4.18 17.93
CA GLU A 131 -15.62 2.82 18.42
C GLU A 131 -16.69 2.13 17.56
N VAL A 132 -16.26 1.18 16.73
CA VAL A 132 -17.15 0.43 15.83
C VAL A 132 -17.13 -1.05 16.17
N GLU A 133 -18.27 -1.70 15.95
CA GLU A 133 -18.41 -3.14 16.18
C GLU A 133 -17.41 -3.97 15.38
N ALA A 134 -17.08 -3.49 14.17
CA ALA A 134 -16.09 -4.09 13.29
C ALA A 134 -14.70 -4.30 13.92
N HIS A 135 -14.37 -3.55 14.97
CA HIS A 135 -13.06 -3.59 15.64
C HIS A 135 -13.10 -4.17 17.05
N ARG A 136 -14.25 -4.67 17.53
CA ARG A 136 -14.41 -5.20 18.90
C ARG A 136 -13.35 -6.24 19.28
N SER A 137 -12.93 -7.08 18.34
CA SER A 137 -11.90 -8.12 18.53
C SER A 137 -10.56 -7.80 17.88
N SER A 138 -10.26 -6.51 17.71
CA SER A 138 -9.05 -6.00 17.05
C SER A 138 -8.34 -4.98 17.94
N PRO A 139 -7.58 -5.41 18.97
CA PRO A 139 -6.95 -4.50 19.92
C PRO A 139 -6.05 -3.45 19.26
N GLY A 140 -5.45 -3.79 18.12
CA GLY A 140 -4.60 -2.89 17.34
C GLY A 140 -5.33 -1.91 16.41
N LYS A 141 -6.66 -1.96 16.37
CA LYS A 141 -7.49 -0.98 15.65
C LYS A 141 -7.91 0.21 16.52
N ARG A 142 -7.43 0.24 17.77
CA ARG A 142 -7.54 1.40 18.65
C ARG A 142 -6.97 2.67 18.01
N PRO A 143 -7.77 3.75 17.87
CA PRO A 143 -7.34 4.96 17.15
C PRO A 143 -6.14 5.66 17.79
N ASP A 144 -6.06 5.69 19.12
CA ASP A 144 -4.97 6.33 19.86
C ASP A 144 -3.62 5.68 19.55
N LEU A 145 -3.56 4.34 19.53
CA LEU A 145 -2.35 3.60 19.16
C LEU A 145 -1.94 3.87 17.71
N ARG A 146 -2.91 3.97 16.80
CA ARG A 146 -2.63 4.23 15.38
C ARG A 146 -2.10 5.62 15.14
N LEU A 147 -2.69 6.62 15.78
CA LEU A 147 -2.22 8.01 15.70
C LEU A 147 -0.82 8.17 16.32
N LEU A 148 -0.52 7.49 17.42
CA LEU A 148 0.83 7.46 18.01
C LEU A 148 1.86 6.84 17.07
N ALA A 149 1.55 5.71 16.44
CA ALA A 149 2.46 5.09 15.46
C ALA A 149 2.67 5.99 14.22
N MET A 150 1.63 6.67 13.74
CA MET A 150 1.76 7.65 12.67
C MET A 150 2.65 8.84 13.08
N ALA A 151 2.46 9.38 14.29
CA ALA A 151 3.33 10.44 14.81
C ALA A 151 4.81 10.00 14.86
N ALA A 152 5.08 8.78 15.34
CA ALA A 152 6.41 8.20 15.37
C ALA A 152 7.02 8.05 13.96
N ALA A 153 6.25 7.65 12.95
CA ALA A 153 6.70 7.64 11.56
C ALA A 153 7.10 9.05 11.07
N GLY A 154 6.33 10.06 11.48
CA GLY A 154 6.62 11.46 11.22
C GLY A 154 7.89 11.98 11.87
N GLU A 155 8.16 11.62 13.13
CA GLU A 155 9.41 11.93 13.82
C GLU A 155 10.64 11.32 13.11
N LEU A 156 10.46 10.13 12.52
CA LEU A 156 11.48 9.44 11.72
C LEU A 156 11.56 9.96 10.27
N LYS A 157 10.71 10.94 9.89
CA LYS A 157 10.61 11.50 8.54
C LYS A 157 10.29 10.44 7.47
N ILE A 158 9.46 9.45 7.80
CA ILE A 158 9.04 8.40 6.87
C ILE A 158 7.81 8.88 6.09
N PRO A 159 7.83 8.94 4.74
CA PRO A 159 6.63 9.19 3.95
C PRO A 159 5.60 8.10 4.21
N PHE A 160 4.40 8.49 4.60
CA PHE A 160 3.45 7.55 5.18
C PHE A 160 2.08 7.56 4.50
N THR A 161 1.60 6.36 4.19
CA THR A 161 0.28 6.10 3.64
C THR A 161 -0.68 5.75 4.77
N THR A 162 -1.83 6.42 4.82
CA THR A 162 -2.90 6.09 5.76
C THR A 162 -4.26 6.28 5.10
N GLY A 163 -5.35 6.18 5.84
CA GLY A 163 -6.68 6.29 5.27
C GLY A 163 -7.78 5.92 6.24
N ILE A 164 -9.01 6.06 5.77
CA ILE A 164 -10.23 5.66 6.44
C ILE A 164 -10.95 4.58 5.65
N LEU A 165 -11.77 3.79 6.34
CA LEU A 165 -12.66 2.80 5.76
C LEU A 165 -14.09 3.27 5.95
N VAL A 166 -14.84 3.35 4.85
CA VAL A 166 -16.20 3.89 4.81
C VAL A 166 -17.21 2.75 4.81
N GLY A 167 -18.15 2.74 5.75
CA GLY A 167 -19.22 1.74 5.84
C GLY A 167 -18.94 0.60 6.82
N ILE A 168 -18.15 0.82 7.87
CA ILE A 168 -17.88 -0.17 8.94
C ILE A 168 -18.65 0.08 10.25
N GLY A 169 -19.61 1.01 10.21
CA GLY A 169 -20.44 1.40 11.34
C GLY A 169 -20.16 2.82 11.85
N GLU A 170 -19.23 3.54 11.21
CA GLU A 170 -18.93 4.93 11.49
C GLU A 170 -20.02 5.87 10.93
N THR A 171 -20.25 7.00 11.60
CA THR A 171 -21.15 8.06 11.12
C THR A 171 -20.42 9.06 10.20
N GLU A 172 -21.14 9.98 9.57
CA GLU A 172 -20.52 11.12 8.86
C GLU A 172 -19.62 11.95 9.78
N ALA A 173 -20.06 12.21 11.02
CA ALA A 173 -19.26 12.96 11.99
C ALA A 173 -17.97 12.20 12.38
N ASP A 174 -18.00 10.87 12.40
CA ASP A 174 -16.81 10.05 12.61
C ASP A 174 -15.82 10.15 11.45
N ARG A 175 -16.31 10.19 10.19
CA ARG A 175 -15.47 10.40 9.01
C ARG A 175 -14.77 11.76 9.07
N VAL A 176 -15.49 12.82 9.42
CA VAL A 176 -14.90 14.17 9.63
C VAL A 176 -13.81 14.11 10.71
N ARG A 177 -14.11 13.53 11.88
CA ARG A 177 -13.13 13.42 12.98
C ARG A 177 -11.90 12.63 12.60
N SER A 178 -12.07 11.53 11.86
CA SER A 178 -10.97 10.66 11.44
C SER A 178 -10.04 11.38 10.45
N ILE A 179 -10.62 12.07 9.46
CA ILE A 179 -9.84 12.85 8.49
C ILE A 179 -9.16 14.04 9.17
N ASP A 180 -9.82 14.74 10.09
CA ASP A 180 -9.18 15.84 10.85
C ASP A 180 -8.06 15.33 11.76
N ALA A 181 -8.19 14.14 12.35
CA ALA A 181 -7.11 13.53 13.14
C ALA A 181 -5.87 13.26 12.27
N ILE A 182 -6.07 12.70 11.08
CA ILE A 182 -5.00 12.50 10.09
C ILE A 182 -4.38 13.85 9.69
N ARG A 183 -5.21 14.86 9.40
CA ARG A 183 -4.75 16.22 9.07
C ARG A 183 -3.86 16.79 10.18
N ARG A 184 -4.23 16.65 11.44
CA ARG A 184 -3.45 17.16 12.58
C ARG A 184 -2.06 16.53 12.65
N VAL A 185 -1.98 15.20 12.50
CA VAL A 185 -0.69 14.48 12.44
C VAL A 185 0.16 14.98 11.27
N HIS A 186 -0.44 15.20 10.09
CA HIS A 186 0.28 15.77 8.95
C HIS A 186 0.72 17.23 9.19
N VAL A 187 -0.12 18.07 9.78
CA VAL A 187 0.25 19.46 10.08
C VAL A 187 1.44 19.52 11.04
N GLU A 188 1.51 18.61 12.00
CA GLU A 188 2.60 18.54 12.98
C GLU A 188 3.90 17.99 12.39
N HIS A 189 3.83 16.92 11.57
CA HIS A 189 5.02 16.17 11.15
C HIS A 189 5.32 16.24 9.64
N GLY A 190 4.38 16.70 8.81
CA GLY A 190 4.54 16.92 7.37
C GLY A 190 4.73 15.67 6.50
N HIS A 191 4.54 14.47 7.05
CA HIS A 191 5.04 13.21 6.46
C HIS A 191 3.97 12.35 5.74
N ILE A 192 2.68 12.61 5.99
CA ILE A 192 1.60 11.84 5.35
C ILE A 192 1.51 12.22 3.87
N GLN A 193 1.72 11.25 2.98
CA GLN A 193 1.74 11.48 1.54
C GLN A 193 0.37 11.31 0.90
N GLU A 194 -0.41 10.34 1.40
CA GLU A 194 -1.71 10.00 0.85
C GLU A 194 -2.68 9.54 1.95
N VAL A 195 -3.95 9.85 1.74
CA VAL A 195 -5.08 9.41 2.56
C VAL A 195 -6.05 8.65 1.67
N ILE A 196 -6.18 7.36 1.95
CA ILE A 196 -7.07 6.46 1.24
C ILE A 196 -8.49 6.63 1.76
N VAL A 197 -9.44 6.90 0.88
CA VAL A 197 -10.88 6.81 1.14
C VAL A 197 -11.35 5.47 0.57
N GLN A 198 -11.29 4.43 1.38
CA GLN A 198 -11.60 3.07 0.95
C GLN A 198 -13.05 2.72 1.31
N PRO A 199 -13.88 2.23 0.37
CA PRO A 199 -15.18 1.66 0.74
C PRO A 199 -15.00 0.29 1.40
N PHE A 200 -15.86 -0.01 2.38
CA PHE A 200 -16.07 -1.37 2.85
C PHE A 200 -16.62 -2.25 1.71
N ASP A 201 -15.97 -3.39 1.49
CA ASP A 201 -16.43 -4.42 0.56
C ASP A 201 -16.71 -5.72 1.33
N PRO A 202 -17.96 -6.20 1.39
CA PRO A 202 -18.33 -7.40 2.15
C PRO A 202 -17.57 -8.64 1.68
N LYS A 203 -17.08 -9.43 2.64
CA LYS A 203 -16.31 -10.65 2.36
C LYS A 203 -17.00 -11.90 2.89
N PRO A 204 -17.15 -12.96 2.08
CA PRO A 204 -17.63 -14.25 2.57
C PRO A 204 -16.82 -14.74 3.77
N GLY A 205 -17.50 -15.33 4.76
CA GLY A 205 -16.87 -15.88 5.96
C GLY A 205 -16.44 -14.85 7.01
N THR A 206 -16.70 -13.56 6.81
CA THR A 206 -16.45 -12.52 7.82
C THR A 206 -17.72 -12.18 8.61
N PRO A 207 -17.62 -11.70 9.86
CA PRO A 207 -18.77 -11.25 10.64
C PRO A 207 -19.64 -10.21 9.93
N MET A 208 -19.05 -9.37 9.07
CA MET A 208 -19.75 -8.33 8.31
C MET A 208 -20.15 -8.78 6.89
N SER A 209 -20.09 -10.07 6.57
CA SER A 209 -20.43 -10.59 5.23
C SER A 209 -21.83 -10.20 4.73
N GLY A 210 -22.80 -10.02 5.64
CA GLY A 210 -24.17 -9.59 5.34
C GLY A 210 -24.42 -8.08 5.43
N ALA A 211 -23.43 -7.28 5.81
CA ALA A 211 -23.57 -5.83 5.86
C ALA A 211 -23.48 -5.24 4.43
N PRO A 212 -24.26 -4.19 4.10
CA PRO A 212 -24.16 -3.55 2.79
C PRO A 212 -22.86 -2.74 2.66
N PRO A 213 -22.27 -2.65 1.46
CA PRO A 213 -21.23 -1.65 1.18
C PRO A 213 -21.82 -0.23 1.29
N PRO A 214 -20.98 0.81 1.47
CA PRO A 214 -21.46 2.19 1.46
C PRO A 214 -22.05 2.57 0.10
N ALA A 215 -23.06 3.44 0.08
CA ALA A 215 -23.62 3.97 -1.15
C ALA A 215 -22.56 4.80 -1.92
N PRO A 216 -22.56 4.79 -3.27
CA PRO A 216 -21.61 5.57 -4.07
C PRO A 216 -21.60 7.07 -3.72
N GLU A 217 -22.75 7.65 -3.39
CA GLU A 217 -22.91 9.05 -3.03
C GLU A 217 -22.17 9.36 -1.73
N ILE A 218 -22.28 8.48 -0.73
CA ILE A 218 -21.59 8.56 0.57
C ILE A 218 -20.07 8.52 0.36
N LEU A 219 -19.59 7.68 -0.56
CA LEU A 219 -18.18 7.61 -0.88
C LEU A 219 -17.69 8.90 -1.56
N ALA A 220 -18.42 9.40 -2.56
CA ALA A 220 -18.09 10.67 -3.23
C ALA A 220 -18.13 11.88 -2.28
N GLU A 221 -19.09 11.93 -1.35
CA GLU A 221 -19.14 12.93 -0.28
C GLU A 221 -17.92 12.84 0.64
N THR A 222 -17.51 11.62 1.00
CA THR A 222 -16.31 11.41 1.82
C THR A 222 -15.04 11.87 1.10
N VAL A 223 -14.95 11.67 -0.22
CA VAL A 223 -13.83 12.19 -1.03
C VAL A 223 -13.83 13.72 -1.05
N ARG A 224 -14.99 14.38 -1.28
CA ARG A 224 -15.08 15.85 -1.21
C ARG A 224 -14.67 16.38 0.17
N MET A 225 -15.14 15.71 1.21
CA MET A 225 -14.80 16.01 2.61
C MET A 225 -13.29 15.88 2.84
N ALA A 226 -12.68 14.76 2.43
CA ALA A 226 -11.24 14.55 2.53
C ALA A 226 -10.46 15.63 1.80
N ARG A 227 -10.84 15.95 0.56
CA ARG A 227 -10.17 17.00 -0.23
C ARG A 227 -10.30 18.39 0.40
N SER A 228 -11.42 18.68 1.07
CA SER A 228 -11.65 19.95 1.75
C SER A 228 -10.90 20.08 3.09
N ILE A 229 -10.72 18.99 3.82
CA ILE A 229 -10.09 19.00 5.15
C ILE A 229 -8.56 18.89 5.01
N LEU A 230 -8.08 18.01 4.13
CA LEU A 230 -6.66 17.71 4.00
C LEU A 230 -5.89 18.82 3.28
N PRO A 231 -4.63 19.10 3.65
CA PRO A 231 -3.79 20.05 2.94
C PRO A 231 -3.60 19.65 1.46
N PRO A 232 -3.50 20.59 0.52
CA PRO A 232 -3.42 20.29 -0.92
C PRO A 232 -2.30 19.34 -1.33
N GLU A 233 -1.20 19.32 -0.57
CA GLU A 233 -0.07 18.39 -0.79
C GLU A 233 -0.34 16.93 -0.44
N VAL A 234 -1.37 16.64 0.36
CA VAL A 234 -1.75 15.27 0.74
C VAL A 234 -2.70 14.76 -0.32
N ALA A 235 -2.31 13.67 -0.98
CA ALA A 235 -3.13 13.04 -1.99
C ALA A 235 -4.38 12.38 -1.37
N VAL A 236 -5.50 12.45 -2.08
CA VAL A 236 -6.73 11.74 -1.76
C VAL A 236 -6.83 10.56 -2.70
N GLN A 237 -6.54 9.38 -2.16
CA GLN A 237 -6.50 8.13 -2.91
C GLN A 237 -7.86 7.43 -2.88
N VAL A 238 -8.28 6.89 -4.03
CA VAL A 238 -9.42 5.97 -4.13
C VAL A 238 -9.04 4.67 -4.86
N PRO A 239 -9.41 3.49 -4.33
CA PRO A 239 -9.05 2.20 -4.93
C PRO A 239 -9.92 1.90 -6.18
N PRO A 240 -9.33 1.76 -7.37
CA PRO A 240 -10.06 1.70 -8.63
C PRO A 240 -10.76 0.36 -8.90
N ASN A 241 -10.44 -0.67 -8.12
CA ASN A 241 -11.07 -1.98 -8.15
C ASN A 241 -12.28 -2.10 -7.22
N LEU A 242 -12.49 -1.16 -6.29
CA LEU A 242 -13.56 -1.23 -5.29
C LEU A 242 -14.71 -0.24 -5.52
N ALA A 243 -14.52 0.76 -6.36
CA ALA A 243 -15.56 1.74 -6.67
C ALA A 243 -15.42 2.31 -8.08
N ASP A 244 -16.49 2.91 -8.60
CA ASP A 244 -16.43 3.67 -9.85
C ASP A 244 -15.56 4.91 -9.66
N THR A 245 -14.52 5.06 -10.48
CA THR A 245 -13.48 6.06 -10.30
C THR A 245 -13.87 7.43 -10.83
N LEU A 246 -14.75 7.53 -11.82
CA LEU A 246 -15.08 8.82 -12.43
C LEU A 246 -15.76 9.78 -11.43
N PRO A 247 -16.83 9.39 -10.72
CA PRO A 247 -17.46 10.26 -9.73
C PRO A 247 -16.53 10.64 -8.58
N LEU A 248 -15.63 9.74 -8.19
CA LEU A 248 -14.66 9.97 -7.12
C LEU A 248 -13.53 10.90 -7.55
N ALA A 249 -13.04 10.75 -8.78
CA ALA A 249 -12.14 11.71 -9.37
C ALA A 249 -12.82 13.08 -9.37
N GLU A 250 -14.00 13.22 -9.97
CA GLU A 250 -14.77 14.49 -10.00
C GLU A 250 -14.97 15.09 -8.60
N ALA A 251 -15.21 14.26 -7.58
CA ALA A 251 -15.32 14.65 -6.18
C ALA A 251 -14.02 15.19 -5.54
N GLY A 252 -12.86 14.99 -6.17
CA GLY A 252 -11.58 15.56 -5.74
C GLY A 252 -10.49 14.54 -5.42
N ALA A 253 -10.70 13.25 -5.70
CA ALA A 253 -9.60 12.29 -5.68
C ALA A 253 -8.56 12.68 -6.73
N ASP A 254 -7.29 12.59 -6.36
CA ASP A 254 -6.14 12.90 -7.21
C ASP A 254 -5.17 11.70 -7.36
N ASP A 255 -5.44 10.58 -6.69
CA ASP A 255 -4.66 9.35 -6.77
C ASP A 255 -5.53 8.08 -6.82
N LEU A 256 -5.11 7.09 -7.61
CA LEU A 256 -5.76 5.78 -7.78
C LEU A 256 -5.06 4.65 -7.02
N GLY A 257 -4.00 4.97 -6.28
CA GLY A 257 -3.21 4.00 -5.53
C GLY A 257 -2.36 3.10 -6.42
N GLY A 258 -1.92 2.00 -5.80
CA GLY A 258 -1.14 0.98 -6.47
C GLY A 258 -2.01 0.00 -7.25
N ILE A 259 -1.68 -0.19 -8.53
CA ILE A 259 -2.36 -1.11 -9.45
C ILE A 259 -1.37 -2.19 -9.87
N SER A 260 -1.68 -3.43 -9.52
CA SER A 260 -0.79 -4.55 -9.84
C SER A 260 -1.13 -5.17 -11.21
N PRO A 261 -0.16 -5.32 -12.11
CA PRO A 261 -0.35 -6.04 -13.38
C PRO A 261 -0.21 -7.56 -13.24
N VAL A 262 0.21 -8.09 -12.08
CA VAL A 262 0.63 -9.50 -11.92
C VAL A 262 -0.06 -10.25 -10.80
N THR A 263 -0.31 -9.59 -9.67
CA THR A 263 -0.95 -10.13 -8.48
C THR A 263 -2.38 -9.61 -8.34
N PRO A 264 -3.31 -10.40 -7.80
CA PRO A 264 -4.60 -9.88 -7.36
C PRO A 264 -4.41 -8.90 -6.19
N ASP A 265 -5.45 -8.15 -5.86
CA ASP A 265 -5.54 -7.52 -4.55
C ASP A 265 -5.73 -8.64 -3.51
N TRP A 266 -4.68 -9.00 -2.76
CA TRP A 266 -4.79 -10.08 -1.77
C TRP A 266 -5.70 -9.74 -0.58
N ILE A 267 -6.03 -8.47 -0.38
CA ILE A 267 -7.01 -8.03 0.62
C ILE A 267 -8.43 -8.20 0.05
N ASN A 268 -8.60 -7.92 -1.24
CA ASN A 268 -9.87 -8.05 -1.97
C ASN A 268 -9.74 -8.96 -3.21
N PRO A 269 -9.49 -10.27 -3.07
CA PRO A 269 -9.15 -11.13 -4.20
C PRO A 269 -10.27 -11.28 -5.24
N GLU A 270 -11.52 -11.03 -4.83
CA GLU A 270 -12.71 -11.02 -5.70
C GLU A 270 -12.83 -9.73 -6.55
N ARG A 271 -11.95 -8.75 -6.32
CA ARG A 271 -11.99 -7.41 -6.92
C ARG A 271 -10.75 -7.18 -7.78
N TRP A 272 -10.87 -7.57 -9.04
CA TRP A 272 -9.80 -7.47 -10.04
C TRP A 272 -9.35 -6.04 -10.29
N TRP A 273 -8.04 -5.87 -10.51
CA TRP A 273 -7.49 -4.59 -10.95
C TRP A 273 -8.00 -4.23 -12.35
N PRO A 274 -8.50 -2.99 -12.56
CA PRO A 274 -8.77 -2.52 -13.90
C PRO A 274 -7.45 -2.33 -14.66
N THR A 275 -7.47 -2.59 -15.97
CA THR A 275 -6.35 -2.31 -16.84
C THR A 275 -6.14 -0.80 -17.00
N LEU A 276 -4.90 -0.39 -17.29
CA LEU A 276 -4.61 1.02 -17.57
C LEU A 276 -5.39 1.57 -18.77
N MET A 277 -5.73 0.72 -19.75
CA MET A 277 -6.55 1.13 -20.90
C MET A 277 -7.98 1.42 -20.48
N GLU A 278 -8.60 0.55 -19.67
CA GLU A 278 -9.94 0.78 -19.12
C GLU A 278 -10.00 2.06 -18.29
N LEU A 279 -8.98 2.31 -17.45
CA LEU A 279 -8.88 3.54 -16.67
C LEU A 279 -8.75 4.78 -17.56
N LYS A 280 -7.89 4.75 -18.60
CA LYS A 280 -7.75 5.85 -19.56
C LYS A 280 -9.05 6.18 -20.27
N ASN A 281 -9.83 5.16 -20.64
CA ASN A 281 -11.13 5.35 -21.30
C ASN A 281 -12.16 5.95 -20.35
N ARG A 282 -12.28 5.38 -19.13
CA ARG A 282 -13.24 5.84 -18.10
C ARG A 282 -12.92 7.25 -17.59
N LEU A 283 -11.64 7.59 -17.50
CA LEU A 283 -11.13 8.86 -16.96
C LEU A 283 -10.60 9.78 -18.05
N SER A 284 -11.23 9.79 -19.24
CA SER A 284 -10.77 10.55 -20.41
C SER A 284 -10.68 12.07 -20.21
N GLY A 285 -11.40 12.62 -19.20
CA GLY A 285 -11.29 14.00 -18.75
C GLY A 285 -10.04 14.32 -17.90
N PHE A 286 -9.31 13.29 -17.47
CA PHE A 286 -8.12 13.38 -16.63
C PHE A 286 -6.86 12.96 -17.39
N GLU A 287 -5.71 13.39 -16.89
CA GLU A 287 -4.41 12.91 -17.35
C GLU A 287 -3.88 11.88 -16.34
N LEU A 288 -3.80 10.61 -16.75
CA LEU A 288 -3.23 9.57 -15.88
C LEU A 288 -1.70 9.60 -15.96
N LYS A 289 -1.04 9.73 -14.81
CA LYS A 289 0.41 9.68 -14.70
C LYS A 289 0.86 8.64 -13.69
N GLU A 290 1.87 7.87 -14.05
CA GLU A 290 2.48 6.93 -13.13
C GLU A 290 3.41 7.67 -12.15
N ARG A 291 3.27 7.39 -10.86
CA ARG A 291 4.18 7.83 -9.79
C ARG A 291 4.95 6.64 -9.22
N LEU A 292 5.98 6.94 -8.44
CA LEU A 292 6.65 5.98 -7.57
C LEU A 292 5.80 5.74 -6.30
N PRO A 293 6.11 4.72 -5.48
CA PRO A 293 5.49 4.56 -4.15
C PRO A 293 5.78 5.71 -3.18
N ILE A 294 6.67 6.63 -3.57
CA ILE A 294 6.95 7.88 -2.88
C ILE A 294 6.57 9.08 -3.75
N TYR A 295 5.96 10.09 -3.14
CA TYR A 295 5.51 11.29 -3.85
C TYR A 295 6.66 12.30 -4.11
N PRO A 296 6.58 13.12 -5.19
CA PRO A 296 7.63 14.05 -5.58
C PRO A 296 8.16 14.96 -4.47
N ARG A 297 7.30 15.40 -3.55
CA ARG A 297 7.70 16.23 -2.40
C ARG A 297 8.73 15.52 -1.54
N TYR A 298 8.51 14.25 -1.23
CA TYR A 298 9.36 13.49 -0.32
C TYR A 298 10.65 12.99 -0.99
N ILE A 299 10.63 12.84 -2.32
CA ILE A 299 11.85 12.66 -3.12
C ILE A 299 12.76 13.88 -2.95
N ARG A 300 12.22 15.10 -3.13
CA ARG A 300 12.99 16.35 -2.96
C ARG A 300 13.51 16.53 -1.55
N LEU A 301 12.74 16.13 -0.54
CA LEU A 301 13.14 16.21 0.87
C LEU A 301 14.12 15.10 1.30
N ARG A 302 14.34 14.06 0.47
CA ARG A 302 15.13 12.86 0.80
C ARG A 302 14.63 12.13 2.05
N TRP A 303 13.31 12.06 2.21
CA TRP A 303 12.65 11.42 3.35
C TRP A 303 12.50 9.89 3.16
N HIS A 304 12.77 9.37 1.95
CA HIS A 304 12.87 7.92 1.72
C HIS A 304 14.18 7.33 2.23
N GLY A 305 14.15 6.03 2.48
CA GLY A 305 15.28 5.24 2.94
C GLY A 305 16.52 5.40 2.08
N ARG A 306 17.68 5.57 2.73
CA ARG A 306 18.98 5.80 2.06
C ARG A 306 19.33 4.75 1.00
N LYS A 307 18.93 3.49 1.18
CA LYS A 307 19.22 2.41 0.20
C LYS A 307 18.34 2.50 -1.05
N THR A 308 17.26 3.28 -1.01
CA THR A 308 16.39 3.52 -2.17
C THR A 308 16.85 4.68 -3.05
N TRP A 309 17.80 5.51 -2.59
CA TRP A 309 18.16 6.78 -3.24
C TRP A 309 18.56 6.60 -4.70
N SER A 310 19.54 5.73 -4.97
CA SER A 310 20.03 5.50 -6.31
C SER A 310 18.95 4.96 -7.24
N LEU A 311 18.01 4.16 -6.72
CA LEU A 311 16.90 3.63 -7.52
C LEU A 311 15.86 4.72 -7.82
N VAL A 312 15.47 5.52 -6.82
CA VAL A 312 14.56 6.66 -7.00
C VAL A 312 15.12 7.64 -8.04
N GLU A 313 16.41 7.96 -8.01
CA GLU A 313 17.05 8.85 -9.01
C GLU A 313 17.00 8.31 -10.44
N ARG A 314 17.11 6.98 -10.61
CA ARG A 314 16.95 6.34 -11.93
C ARG A 314 15.50 6.36 -12.40
N LEU A 315 14.57 6.07 -11.49
CA LEU A 315 13.16 5.86 -11.84
C LEU A 315 12.35 7.16 -11.93
N ALA A 316 12.73 8.21 -11.21
CA ALA A 316 12.03 9.48 -11.21
C ALA A 316 12.42 10.35 -12.43
N GLY A 317 11.42 11.00 -13.01
CA GLY A 317 11.57 12.07 -13.98
C GLY A 317 11.82 13.43 -13.30
N PRO A 318 11.98 14.52 -14.09
CA PRO A 318 12.19 15.87 -13.57
C PRO A 318 11.05 16.39 -12.67
N ASP A 319 9.83 15.89 -12.87
CA ASP A 319 8.65 16.22 -12.06
C ASP A 319 8.52 15.34 -10.79
N GLY A 320 9.44 14.38 -10.60
CA GLY A 320 9.40 13.40 -9.52
C GLY A 320 8.42 12.24 -9.76
N LEU A 321 7.70 12.23 -10.88
CA LEU A 321 6.86 11.11 -11.29
C LEU A 321 7.69 10.04 -11.98
N ARG A 322 7.11 8.87 -12.29
CA ARG A 322 7.83 7.77 -12.94
C ARG A 322 8.25 8.20 -14.36
N ARG A 323 9.53 8.05 -14.67
CA ARG A 323 10.09 8.32 -16.00
C ARG A 323 9.50 7.36 -17.05
N TRP A 324 9.11 7.92 -18.20
CA TRP A 324 8.74 7.19 -19.41
C TRP A 324 9.80 7.38 -20.52
N PRO A 325 10.03 6.40 -21.42
CA PRO A 325 9.51 5.03 -21.38
C PRO A 325 10.31 4.17 -20.40
N ILE A 326 9.66 3.14 -19.85
CA ILE A 326 10.37 1.98 -19.28
C ILE A 326 11.33 1.57 -20.38
N ILE A 327 12.65 1.69 -20.16
CA ILE A 327 13.64 1.22 -21.14
C ILE A 327 13.21 -0.20 -21.48
N GLU A 328 12.78 -0.43 -22.72
CA GLU A 328 12.67 -1.77 -23.27
C GLU A 328 14.04 -2.39 -22.98
N ARG A 329 14.11 -3.30 -22.01
CA ARG A 329 15.19 -4.28 -22.04
C ARG A 329 15.00 -4.93 -23.40
N SER A 330 15.82 -4.55 -24.36
CA SER A 330 15.70 -4.99 -25.74
C SER A 330 15.56 -6.50 -25.73
N GLU A 331 14.68 -7.06 -26.56
CA GLU A 331 14.53 -8.51 -26.74
C GLU A 331 15.89 -9.20 -26.99
N SER A 332 16.89 -8.43 -27.43
CA SER A 332 18.30 -8.80 -27.56
C SER A 332 18.96 -9.32 -26.26
N GLN A 333 18.58 -8.84 -25.07
CA GLN A 333 19.15 -9.30 -23.78
C GLN A 333 18.47 -10.54 -23.21
N MET A 334 17.21 -10.82 -23.59
CA MET A 334 16.53 -12.07 -23.20
C MET A 334 17.06 -13.28 -24.00
N ILE A 335 17.35 -13.09 -25.30
CA ILE A 335 17.83 -14.17 -26.18
C ILE A 335 19.30 -14.55 -25.86
N SER A 336 20.10 -13.62 -25.32
CA SER A 336 21.49 -13.93 -24.96
C SER A 336 21.64 -14.77 -23.70
N GLN A 337 20.65 -14.76 -22.80
CA GLN A 337 20.66 -15.63 -21.61
C GLN A 337 20.11 -17.03 -21.91
N SER A 338 19.10 -17.17 -22.78
CA SER A 338 18.59 -18.50 -23.16
C SER A 338 19.61 -19.32 -23.97
N ARG A 339 20.38 -18.67 -24.86
CA ARG A 339 21.42 -19.36 -25.66
C ARG A 339 22.69 -19.71 -24.89
N ALA A 340 22.91 -19.13 -23.70
CA ALA A 340 24.05 -19.48 -22.85
C ALA A 340 23.78 -20.70 -21.95
N GLU A 341 22.50 -21.07 -21.76
CA GLU A 341 22.08 -22.21 -20.95
C GLU A 341 21.84 -23.49 -21.78
N GLU A 342 21.53 -23.37 -23.07
CA GLU A 342 21.40 -24.52 -23.99
C GLU A 342 22.75 -25.18 -24.37
N GLY A 343 23.88 -24.55 -24.05
CA GLY A 343 25.23 -25.06 -24.36
C GLY A 343 25.95 -25.79 -23.21
N ARG A 344 25.26 -26.14 -22.11
CA ARG A 344 25.87 -26.84 -20.95
C ARG A 344 25.28 -28.20 -20.63
N TYR A 345 24.59 -28.80 -21.59
CA TYR A 345 24.18 -30.20 -21.56
C TYR A 345 24.54 -30.88 -22.89
N GLU A 346 25.85 -30.97 -23.17
CA GLU A 346 26.46 -32.07 -23.93
C GLU A 346 27.66 -32.61 -23.15
#